data_AF-A0A359E143-F1
#
_entry.id   AF-A0A359E143-F1
#
_cell.length_a   1.000
_cell.length_b   1.000
_cell.length_c   1.000
_cell.angle_alpha   90.00
_cell.angle_beta   90.00
_cell.angle_gamma   90.00
#
_symmetry.space_group_name_H-M   'P 1'
#
loop_
_entity.id
_entity.type
_entity.pdbx_description
1 polymer ?
#
loop_
_entity_poly.entity_id
_entity_poly.type
_entity_poly.pdbx_seq_one_letter_code
_entity_poly.pdbx_strand_id
1 'polypeptide(L)' 'KRWKLSPMDIEARTRWVDYSRAKDKMFEHTDTKKSPWFVVNADIKRHARLNCISHLLGQIDYEDLTPDPIEFPKVSKHPE' A
#
# COMPACT_ATOMS: atom_id res chain seq x y z
N LYS A 1 14.03 11.79 10.30
CA LYS A 1 14.08 10.80 9.19
C LYS A 1 15.05 11.22 8.07
N ARG A 2 16.18 11.88 8.41
CA ARG A 2 17.16 12.35 7.41
C ARG A 2 17.92 11.21 6.73
N TRP A 3 18.05 10.07 7.41
CA TRP A 3 18.63 8.85 6.87
C TRP A 3 17.91 8.29 5.63
N LYS A 4 16.68 8.75 5.33
CA LYS A 4 15.93 8.37 4.13
C LYS A 4 16.15 9.32 2.94
N LEU A 5 16.93 10.39 3.12
CA LEU A 5 17.23 11.37 2.09
C LEU A 5 18.66 11.15 1.58
N SER A 6 18.76 10.97 0.27
CA SER A 6 19.99 10.82 -0.47
C SER A 6 20.20 12.01 -1.41
N PRO A 7 21.43 12.27 -1.88
CA PRO A 7 21.68 13.26 -2.93
C PRO A 7 20.87 12.99 -4.21
N MET A 8 20.55 11.72 -4.49
CA MET A 8 19.76 11.32 -5.64
C MET A 8 18.32 11.83 -5.57
N ASP A 9 17.73 11.93 -4.36
CA ASP A 9 16.37 12.45 -4.19
C ASP A 9 16.26 13.93 -4.60
N ILE A 10 17.35 14.69 -4.40
CA ILE A 10 17.42 16.10 -4.79
C ILE A 10 17.48 16.20 -6.32
N GLU A 11 18.36 15.44 -6.95
CA GLU A 11 18.50 15.40 -8.42
C GLU A 11 17.22 14.89 -9.10
N ALA A 12 16.59 13.87 -8.53
CA ALA A 12 15.34 13.33 -9.02
C ALA A 12 14.21 14.38 -9.03
N ARG A 13 14.23 15.31 -8.08
CA ARG A 13 13.27 16.41 -8.03
C ARG A 13 13.48 17.42 -9.16
N THR A 14 14.72 17.72 -9.53
CA THR A 14 15.04 18.57 -10.69
C THR A 14 14.59 17.92 -12.00
N ARG A 15 14.68 16.58 -12.10
CA ARG A 15 14.32 15.79 -13.29
C ARG A 15 12.88 15.27 -13.30
N TRP A 16 11.97 15.92 -12.55
CA TRP A 16 10.58 15.48 -12.42
C TRP A 16 9.90 15.17 -13.76
N VAL A 17 10.11 16.02 -14.76
CA VAL A 17 9.51 15.87 -16.10
C VAL A 17 10.05 14.62 -16.80
N ASP A 18 11.35 14.36 -16.70
CA ASP A 18 11.98 13.20 -17.33
C ASP A 18 11.53 11.89 -16.68
N TYR A 19 11.42 11.86 -15.34
CA TYR A 19 10.84 10.72 -14.62
C TYR A 19 9.37 10.49 -15.01
N SER A 20 8.60 11.56 -15.18
CA SER A 20 7.19 11.47 -15.61
C SER A 20 7.10 10.84 -17.00
N ARG A 21 7.90 11.31 -17.97
CA ARG A 21 7.97 10.74 -19.32
C ARG A 21 8.42 9.28 -19.33
N ALA A 22 9.43 8.94 -18.53
CA ALA A 22 9.92 7.57 -18.42
C ALA A 22 8.86 6.62 -17.85
N LYS A 23 8.11 7.08 -16.83
CA LYS A 23 6.98 6.34 -16.24
C LYS A 23 5.87 6.11 -17.27
N ASP A 24 5.50 7.13 -18.04
CA ASP A 24 4.46 6.99 -19.08
C ASP A 24 4.89 5.99 -20.18
N LYS A 25 6.14 6.08 -20.64
CA LYS A 25 6.70 5.11 -21.60
C LYS A 25 6.75 3.68 -21.05
N MET A 26 7.06 3.50 -19.77
CA MET A 26 7.02 2.20 -19.10
C MET A 26 5.61 1.62 -19.12
N PHE A 27 4.59 2.41 -18.80
CA PHE A 27 3.20 1.95 -18.83
C PHE A 27 2.77 1.55 -20.24
N GLU A 28 3.07 2.36 -21.24
CA GLU A 28 2.75 2.07 -22.65
C GLU A 28 3.23 0.69 -23.12
N HIS A 29 4.41 0.26 -22.65
CA HIS A 29 5.04 -0.97 -23.12
C HIS A 29 4.79 -2.19 -22.21
N THR A 30 4.46 -1.98 -20.94
CA THR A 30 4.41 -3.05 -19.93
C THR A 30 3.03 -3.26 -19.32
N ASP A 31 2.10 -2.33 -19.51
CA ASP A 31 0.71 -2.50 -19.08
C ASP A 31 -0.04 -3.43 -20.05
N THR A 32 -0.16 -4.69 -19.67
CA THR A 32 -0.78 -5.71 -20.52
C THR A 32 -1.95 -6.38 -19.82
N LYS A 33 -2.90 -6.95 -20.57
CA LYS A 33 -4.07 -7.64 -19.97
C LYS A 33 -3.68 -8.79 -19.03
N LYS A 34 -2.55 -9.45 -19.28
CA LYS A 34 -2.03 -10.54 -18.45
C LYS A 34 -1.32 -10.03 -17.19
N SER A 35 -0.76 -8.83 -17.25
CA SER A 35 0.01 -8.22 -16.16
C SER A 35 -0.28 -6.72 -16.14
N PRO A 36 -1.47 -6.33 -15.63
CA PRO A 36 -1.90 -4.94 -15.62
C PRO A 36 -1.19 -4.13 -14.54
N TRP A 37 -0.94 -2.86 -14.82
CA TRP A 37 -0.51 -1.87 -13.84
C TRP A 37 -1.71 -1.15 -13.23
N PHE A 38 -1.67 -0.91 -11.92
CA PHE A 38 -2.70 -0.16 -11.20
C PHE A 38 -2.12 1.13 -10.62
N VAL A 39 -2.75 2.27 -10.94
CA VAL A 39 -2.33 3.59 -10.45
C VAL A 39 -3.05 3.90 -9.14
N VAL A 40 -2.28 4.20 -8.08
CA VAL A 40 -2.81 4.53 -6.75
C VAL A 40 -2.40 5.95 -6.35
N ASN A 41 -3.39 6.79 -6.05
CA ASN A 41 -3.14 8.15 -5.57
C ASN A 41 -2.57 8.12 -4.14
N ALA A 42 -1.35 8.65 -3.99
CA ALA A 42 -0.55 8.48 -2.77
C ALA A 42 -0.40 9.72 -1.88
N ASP A 43 -1.11 10.82 -2.18
CA ASP A 43 -1.05 12.06 -1.39
C ASP A 43 -1.45 11.82 0.08
N ILE A 44 -2.52 11.04 0.30
CA ILE A 44 -2.92 10.58 1.63
C ILE A 44 -2.39 9.16 1.84
N LYS A 45 -1.26 9.05 2.55
CA LYS A 45 -0.56 7.77 2.80
C LYS A 45 -1.44 6.68 3.41
N ARG A 46 -2.40 7.05 4.26
CA ARG A 46 -3.33 6.07 4.87
C ARG A 46 -4.25 5.46 3.81
N HIS A 47 -4.85 6.27 2.96
CA HIS A 47 -5.76 5.81 1.91
C HIS A 47 -5.01 4.98 0.87
N ALA A 48 -3.82 5.44 0.46
CA ALA A 48 -2.97 4.71 -0.48
C ALA A 48 -2.69 3.28 -0.01
N ARG A 49 -2.31 3.12 1.26
CA ARG A 49 -2.05 1.80 1.86
C ARG A 49 -3.28 0.93 1.91
N LEU A 50 -4.41 1.45 2.39
CA LEU A 50 -5.66 0.70 2.47
C LEU A 50 -6.15 0.26 1.09
N ASN A 51 -6.07 1.14 0.10
CA ASN A 51 -6.45 0.84 -1.28
C ASN A 51 -5.54 -0.24 -1.89
N CYS A 52 -4.22 -0.15 -1.70
CA CYS A 52 -3.30 -1.20 -2.17
C CYS A 52 -3.60 -2.56 -1.53
N ILE A 53 -3.81 -2.60 -0.21
CA ILE A 53 -4.10 -3.85 0.52
C ILE A 53 -5.43 -4.43 0.05
N SER A 54 -6.49 -3.62 0.00
CA SER A 54 -7.81 -4.04 -0.43
C SER A 54 -7.82 -4.53 -1.88
N HIS A 55 -7.11 -3.84 -2.78
CA HIS A 55 -7.00 -4.27 -4.17
C HIS A 55 -6.28 -5.60 -4.32
N LEU A 56 -5.15 -5.79 -3.62
CA LEU A 56 -4.39 -7.04 -3.65
C LEU A 56 -5.21 -8.22 -3.10
N LEU A 57 -5.86 -8.02 -1.96
CA LEU A 57 -6.72 -9.04 -1.35
C LEU A 57 -7.93 -9.37 -2.23
N GLY A 58 -8.48 -8.41 -2.97
CA GLY A 58 -9.57 -8.67 -3.92
C GLY A 58 -9.15 -9.44 -5.19
N GLN A 59 -7.86 -9.61 -5.45
CA GLN A 59 -7.35 -10.37 -6.60
C GLN A 59 -7.08 -11.85 -6.30
N ILE A 60 -7.04 -12.21 -5.02
CA ILE A 60 -6.72 -13.57 -4.57
C ILE A 60 -7.94 -14.08 -3.84
N ASP A 61 -8.36 -15.30 -4.14
CA ASP A 61 -9.37 -15.97 -3.31
C ASP A 61 -8.71 -16.35 -1.99
N TYR A 62 -9.13 -15.71 -0.89
CA TYR A 62 -8.57 -15.93 0.44
C TYR A 62 -9.70 -16.11 1.44
N GLU A 63 -9.49 -17.04 2.37
CA GLU A 63 -10.40 -17.25 3.49
C GLU A 63 -9.97 -16.39 4.68
N ASP A 64 -10.97 -15.86 5.38
CA ASP A 64 -10.72 -15.15 6.63
C ASP A 64 -10.37 -16.16 7.73
N LEU A 65 -9.10 -16.16 8.13
CA LEU A 65 -8.58 -17.00 9.21
C LEU A 65 -8.60 -16.27 10.56
N THR A 66 -9.26 -15.11 10.66
CA THR A 66 -9.36 -14.37 11.91
C THR A 66 -10.08 -15.24 12.94
N PRO A 67 -9.43 -15.60 14.07
CA PRO A 67 -10.06 -16.42 15.09
C PRO A 67 -11.28 -15.71 15.67
N ASP A 68 -12.31 -16.48 16.02
CA ASP A 68 -13.48 -15.94 16.69
C ASP A 68 -13.09 -15.19 17.98
N PRO A 69 -13.78 -14.08 18.31
CA PRO A 69 -13.54 -13.37 19.55
C PRO A 69 -13.69 -14.30 20.74
N ILE A 70 -12.66 -14.37 21.58
CA ILE A 70 -12.72 -15.12 22.84
C ILE A 70 -13.52 -14.29 23.84
N GLU A 71 -14.69 -14.80 24.25
CA GLU A 71 -15.43 -14.21 25.36
C GLU A 71 -14.74 -14.57 26.68
N PHE A 72 -14.22 -13.56 27.38
CA PHE A 72 -13.70 -13.75 28.73
C PHE A 72 -14.84 -13.82 29.75
N PRO A 73 -14.82 -14.79 30.68
CA PRO A 73 -15.79 -14.82 31.77
C PRO A 73 -15.64 -13.58 32.65
N LYS A 74 -16.76 -13.04 33.14
CA LYS A 74 -16.75 -11.91 34.09
C LYS A 74 -16.02 -12.34 35.36
N VAL A 75 -14.92 -11.65 35.68
CA VAL A 75 -14.18 -11.85 36.93
C VAL A 75 -15.11 -11.58 38.10
N SER A 76 -15.30 -12.57 38.99
CA SER A 76 -16.00 -12.37 40.25
C SER A 76 -15.22 -11.35 41.07
N LYS A 77 -15.84 -10.22 41.43
CA LYS A 77 -15.22 -9.25 42.33
C LYS A 77 -14.82 -9.98 43.62
N HIS A 78 -13.56 -9.83 44.03
CA HIS A 78 -13.10 -10.32 45.32
C HIS A 78 -14.01 -9.71 46.40
N PRO A 79 -14.57 -10.51 47.33
CA PRO A 79 -15.16 -9.96 48.53
C PRO A 79 -14.04 -9.35 49.36
N GLU A 80 -14.17 -8.06 49.67
CA GLU A 80 -13.35 -7.37 50.68
C GLU A 80 -13.55 -7.99 52.06
#